data_AF-A0A2W0FZF8-F1
#
_entry.id   AF-A0A2W0FZF8-F1
#
_cell.length_a   1.000
_cell.length_b   1.000
_cell.length_c   1.000
_cell.angle_alpha   90.00
_cell.angle_beta   90.00
_cell.angle_gamma   90.00
#
_symmetry.space_group_name_H-M   'P 1'
#
loop_
_entity.id
_entity.type
_entity.pdbx_description
1 polymer ?
#
loop_
_entity_poly.entity_id
_entity_poly.type
_entity_poly.pdbx_seq_one_letter_code
_entity_poly.pdbx_strand_id
1 'polypeptide(L)'
;MTFLTRTEYAKSKSWSRQYVGKLVQQGRLILTEDGLVDVDASEQFLAMTSEPGRRSTNGQTVPVAPTAQPSLSPGIAHPVVHSGYQQAKARLALAQAELTETNLRKANGALVEVDIVDQAAFAAGRMIRDQVLALPAQLAPEISAISDTWQIERIIASALRRVLDDAASMSAAEFEQAIHLQS
;
A
#
# COMPACT_ATOMS: atom_id res chain seq x y z
N MET A 1 -5.41 17.20 -36.37
CA MET A 1 -5.90 15.84 -36.63
C MET A 1 -5.64 15.52 -38.09
N THR A 2 -4.52 14.87 -38.35
CA THR A 2 -4.08 14.57 -39.72
C THR A 2 -4.32 13.10 -39.97
N PHE A 3 -5.26 12.80 -40.87
CA PHE A 3 -5.58 11.44 -41.29
C PHE A 3 -4.83 11.15 -42.57
N LEU A 4 -3.94 10.16 -42.55
CA LEU A 4 -3.14 9.77 -43.70
C LEU A 4 -3.40 8.31 -44.06
N THR A 5 -3.31 7.99 -45.35
CA THR A 5 -3.39 6.59 -45.77
C THR A 5 -2.16 5.83 -45.26
N ARG A 6 -2.28 4.51 -45.04
CA ARG A 6 -1.18 3.67 -44.52
C ARG A 6 0.12 3.79 -45.34
N THR A 7 -0.01 4.06 -46.64
CA THR A 7 1.13 4.24 -47.56
C THR A 7 1.79 5.61 -47.40
N GLU A 8 1.01 6.66 -47.16
CA GLU A 8 1.53 8.00 -46.92
C GLU A 8 2.17 8.11 -45.54
N TYR A 9 1.58 7.48 -44.52
CA TYR A 9 2.17 7.37 -43.19
C TYR A 9 3.50 6.61 -43.18
N ALA A 10 3.60 5.53 -43.99
CA ALA A 10 4.87 4.83 -44.19
C ALA A 10 5.95 5.74 -44.81
N LYS A 11 5.56 6.55 -45.80
CA LYS A 11 6.49 7.49 -46.47
C LYS A 11 6.93 8.63 -45.54
N SER A 12 6.03 9.20 -44.75
CA SER A 12 6.37 10.32 -43.85
C SER A 12 7.36 9.92 -42.76
N LYS A 13 7.28 8.68 -42.26
CA LYS A 13 8.21 8.13 -41.24
C LYS A 13 9.35 7.31 -41.83
N SER A 14 9.50 7.25 -43.16
CA SER A 14 10.51 6.41 -43.85
C SER A 14 10.48 4.93 -43.43
N TRP A 15 9.29 4.41 -43.12
CA TRP A 15 9.08 3.02 -42.73
C TRP A 15 8.64 2.16 -43.92
N SER A 16 8.98 0.87 -43.89
CA SER A 16 8.50 -0.05 -44.93
C SER A 16 7.01 -0.29 -44.77
N ARG A 17 6.30 -0.48 -45.90
CA ARG A 17 4.86 -0.80 -45.91
C ARG A 17 4.54 -2.07 -45.10
N GLN A 18 5.47 -3.04 -45.09
CA GLN A 18 5.36 -4.25 -44.28
C GLN A 18 5.45 -3.97 -42.77
N TYR A 19 6.29 -3.01 -42.36
CA TYR A 19 6.41 -2.61 -40.96
C TYR A 19 5.14 -1.92 -40.45
N VAL A 20 4.55 -1.03 -41.25
CA VAL A 20 3.25 -0.41 -40.94
C VAL A 20 2.13 -1.46 -40.89
N GLY A 21 2.14 -2.45 -41.79
CA GLY A 21 1.21 -3.59 -41.75
C GLY A 21 1.32 -4.40 -40.45
N LYS A 22 2.55 -4.67 -39.97
CA LYS A 22 2.77 -5.30 -38.66
C LYS A 22 2.24 -4.45 -37.51
N LEU A 23 2.45 -3.13 -37.54
CA LEU A 23 1.96 -2.23 -36.49
C LEU A 23 0.43 -2.17 -36.43
N VAL A 24 -0.24 -2.21 -37.60
CA VAL A 24 -1.70 -2.37 -37.67
C VAL A 24 -2.14 -3.72 -37.10
N GLN A 25 -1.48 -4.82 -37.49
CA GLN A 25 -1.82 -6.16 -37.00
C GLN A 25 -1.60 -6.30 -35.48
N GLN A 26 -0.64 -5.57 -34.92
CA GLN A 26 -0.36 -5.50 -33.49
C GLN A 26 -1.30 -4.53 -32.74
N GLY A 27 -2.26 -3.88 -33.42
CA GLY A 27 -3.20 -2.94 -32.80
C GLY A 27 -2.54 -1.66 -32.28
N ARG A 28 -1.35 -1.30 -32.79
CA ARG A 28 -0.56 -0.16 -32.31
C ARG A 28 -0.78 1.14 -33.08
N LEU A 29 -1.62 1.11 -34.12
CA LEU A 29 -2.03 2.29 -34.87
C LEU A 29 -3.54 2.42 -34.75
N ILE A 30 -4.00 3.63 -34.43
CA ILE A 30 -5.43 3.93 -34.37
C ILE A 30 -5.91 4.19 -35.78
N LEU A 31 -6.80 3.32 -36.22
CA LEU A 31 -7.48 3.43 -37.50
C LEU A 31 -8.85 4.07 -37.27
N THR A 32 -9.15 5.11 -38.04
CA THR A 32 -10.50 5.67 -38.13
C THR A 32 -11.42 4.69 -38.89
N GLU A 33 -12.74 4.78 -38.73
CA GLU A 33 -13.73 3.86 -39.33
C GLU A 33 -13.57 3.69 -40.86
N ASP A 34 -13.01 4.69 -41.55
CA ASP A 34 -12.69 4.66 -42.99
C ASP A 34 -11.33 3.99 -43.34
N GLY A 35 -10.64 3.38 -42.38
CA GLY A 35 -9.37 2.67 -42.59
C GLY A 35 -8.13 3.56 -42.76
N LEU A 36 -8.27 4.86 -42.50
CA LEU A 36 -7.23 5.88 -42.46
C LEU A 36 -6.49 5.86 -41.11
N VAL A 37 -5.19 6.16 -41.11
CA VAL A 37 -4.37 6.20 -39.90
C VAL A 37 -4.46 7.60 -39.31
N ASP A 38 -4.95 7.73 -38.08
CA ASP A 38 -4.82 8.96 -37.31
C ASP A 38 -3.37 9.07 -36.84
N VAL A 39 -2.63 10.01 -37.43
CA VAL A 39 -1.19 10.19 -37.19
C VAL A 39 -0.93 10.68 -35.77
N ASP A 40 -1.78 11.56 -35.25
CA ASP A 40 -1.55 12.20 -33.95
C ASP A 40 -1.81 11.19 -32.83
N ALA A 41 -2.95 10.48 -32.91
CA ALA A 41 -3.30 9.44 -31.94
C ALA A 41 -2.33 8.24 -32.00
N SER A 42 -1.90 7.85 -33.20
CA SER A 42 -0.93 6.75 -33.37
C SER A 42 0.46 7.09 -32.83
N GLU A 43 0.91 8.35 -32.99
CA GLU A 43 2.19 8.79 -32.43
C GLU A 43 2.17 8.86 -30.91
N GLN A 44 1.06 9.27 -30.30
CA GLN A 44 0.90 9.23 -28.84
C GLN A 44 0.94 7.80 -28.30
N PHE A 45 0.26 6.86 -28.95
CA PHE A 45 0.30 5.44 -28.56
C PHE A 45 1.69 4.81 -28.76
N LEU A 46 2.39 5.18 -29.83
CA LEU A 46 3.77 4.75 -30.07
C LEU A 46 4.74 5.38 -29.07
N ALA A 47 4.55 6.63 -28.65
CA ALA A 47 5.36 7.27 -27.62
C ALA A 47 5.13 6.63 -26.24
N MET A 48 3.87 6.37 -25.88
CA MET A 48 3.52 5.70 -24.61
C MET A 48 4.00 4.25 -24.54
N THR A 49 4.14 3.56 -25.68
CA THR A 49 4.66 2.17 -25.70
C THR A 49 6.12 2.04 -26.15
N SER A 50 6.79 3.14 -26.49
CA SER A 50 8.21 3.09 -26.82
C SER A 50 9.03 3.04 -25.52
N GLU A 51 9.35 1.82 -25.10
CA GLU A 51 10.30 1.51 -24.03
C GLU A 51 11.58 2.37 -24.14
N PRO A 52 11.95 3.18 -23.12
CA PRO A 52 13.12 4.06 -23.13
C PRO A 52 14.44 3.29 -22.88
N GLY A 53 14.61 2.13 -23.52
CA GLY A 53 15.72 1.20 -23.25
C GLY A 53 16.51 0.73 -24.47
N ARG A 54 16.06 1.00 -25.70
CA ARG A 54 16.77 0.51 -26.90
C ARG A 54 17.78 1.55 -27.40
N ARG A 55 18.91 1.67 -26.70
CA ARG A 55 20.11 2.34 -27.23
C ARG A 55 20.46 1.71 -28.59
N SER A 56 20.41 2.53 -29.62
CA SER A 56 20.83 2.22 -30.98
C SER A 56 22.32 1.89 -30.99
N THR A 57 22.69 0.61 -31.11
CA THR A 57 24.05 0.19 -31.44
C THR A 57 24.18 0.02 -32.95
N ASN A 58 24.02 1.12 -33.69
CA ASN A 58 24.48 1.21 -35.07
C ASN A 58 25.73 2.08 -35.11
N GLY A 59 26.89 1.43 -34.94
CA GLY A 59 28.21 2.05 -35.02
C GLY A 59 29.25 1.03 -35.48
N GLN A 60 29.54 1.06 -36.78
CA GLN A 60 30.77 0.64 -37.47
C GLN A 60 31.30 -0.79 -37.23
N THR A 61 31.04 -1.65 -38.21
CA THR A 61 31.80 -2.88 -38.48
C THR A 61 32.98 -2.58 -39.41
N VAL A 62 34.21 -2.85 -38.94
CA VAL A 62 35.41 -2.98 -39.78
C VAL A 62 35.58 -4.47 -40.10
N PRO A 63 35.91 -4.87 -41.35
CA PRO A 63 35.88 -6.28 -41.76
C PRO A 63 37.21 -6.98 -41.50
N VAL A 64 37.18 -8.13 -40.82
CA VAL A 64 38.22 -9.15 -40.91
C VAL A 64 37.53 -10.51 -41.05
N ALA A 65 37.87 -11.23 -42.12
CA ALA A 65 37.48 -12.61 -42.42
C ALA A 65 38.77 -13.44 -42.62
N PRO A 66 38.70 -14.77 -42.74
CA PRO A 66 37.98 -15.74 -41.92
C PRO A 66 38.91 -16.90 -41.48
N THR A 67 38.56 -17.64 -40.43
CA THR A 67 39.01 -19.04 -40.30
C THR A 67 37.83 -19.88 -39.84
N ALA A 68 37.46 -20.83 -40.69
CA ALA A 68 36.34 -21.72 -40.56
C ALA A 68 36.66 -22.87 -39.59
N GLN A 69 35.71 -23.21 -38.71
CA GLN A 69 35.28 -24.60 -38.38
C GLN A 69 34.16 -24.60 -37.29
N PRO A 70 33.37 -25.68 -37.12
CA PRO A 70 31.95 -25.68 -37.51
C PRO A 70 30.93 -25.76 -36.35
N SER A 71 29.76 -25.19 -36.61
CA SER A 71 28.40 -25.52 -36.13
C SER A 71 28.21 -26.07 -34.71
N LEU A 72 27.81 -25.18 -33.81
CA LEU A 72 26.79 -25.44 -32.80
C LEU A 72 25.84 -24.24 -32.79
N SER A 73 24.62 -24.43 -33.27
CA SER A 73 23.57 -23.41 -33.22
C SER A 73 23.21 -23.11 -31.76
N PRO A 74 23.39 -21.87 -31.24
CA PRO A 74 22.63 -21.44 -30.09
C PRO A 74 21.30 -20.96 -30.66
N GLY A 75 20.28 -21.81 -30.56
CA GLY A 75 18.91 -21.32 -30.63
C GLY A 75 18.79 -20.20 -29.60
N ILE A 76 18.60 -18.96 -30.06
CA ILE A 76 18.35 -17.82 -29.20
C ILE A 76 17.03 -18.14 -28.51
N ALA A 77 17.11 -18.67 -27.30
CA ALA A 77 15.99 -18.75 -26.40
C ALA A 77 15.59 -17.31 -26.09
N HIS A 78 14.64 -16.77 -26.86
CA HIS A 78 13.88 -15.63 -26.42
C HIS A 78 13.33 -15.99 -25.04
N PRO A 79 13.63 -15.24 -23.97
CA PRO A 79 13.04 -15.51 -22.68
C PRO A 79 11.56 -15.22 -22.84
N VAL A 80 10.77 -16.27 -23.08
CA VAL A 80 9.33 -16.25 -22.85
C VAL A 80 9.21 -16.15 -21.34
N VAL A 81 9.41 -14.95 -20.81
CA VAL A 81 9.07 -14.64 -19.43
C VAL A 81 7.57 -14.85 -19.36
N HIS A 82 7.17 -16.02 -18.90
CA HIS A 82 5.79 -16.42 -18.78
C HIS A 82 5.06 -15.27 -18.07
N SER A 83 4.03 -14.71 -18.70
CA SER A 83 3.22 -13.61 -18.16
C SER A 83 2.85 -13.85 -16.67
N GLY A 84 2.64 -15.12 -16.30
CA GLY A 84 2.42 -15.54 -14.91
C GLY A 84 3.56 -15.26 -13.92
N TYR A 85 4.84 -15.29 -14.32
CA TYR A 85 5.97 -14.95 -13.45
C TYR A 85 6.00 -13.45 -13.13
N GLN A 86 5.76 -12.59 -14.12
CA GLN A 86 5.67 -11.15 -13.88
C GLN A 86 4.45 -10.81 -13.01
N GLN A 87 3.31 -11.46 -13.26
CA GLN A 87 2.11 -11.32 -12.42
C GLN A 87 2.35 -11.79 -10.98
N ALA A 88 3.02 -12.92 -10.77
CA ALA A 88 3.37 -13.42 -9.44
C ALA A 88 4.33 -12.47 -8.71
N LYS A 89 5.34 -11.93 -9.42
CA LYS A 89 6.27 -10.95 -8.87
C LYS A 89 5.56 -9.64 -8.50
N ALA A 90 4.62 -9.17 -9.33
CA ALA A 90 3.80 -8.00 -9.04
C ALA A 90 2.92 -8.22 -7.80
N ARG A 91 2.27 -9.40 -7.68
CA ARG A 91 1.45 -9.75 -6.50
C ARG A 91 2.28 -9.80 -5.22
N LEU A 92 3.48 -10.38 -5.26
CA LEU A 92 4.39 -10.39 -4.12
C LEU A 92 4.77 -8.96 -3.72
N ALA A 93 5.17 -8.14 -4.68
CA ALA A 93 5.54 -6.75 -4.42
C ALA A 93 4.40 -5.93 -3.79
N LEU A 94 3.16 -6.12 -4.25
CA LEU A 94 1.98 -5.50 -3.64
C LEU A 94 1.76 -5.98 -2.20
N ALA A 95 1.77 -7.30 -1.96
CA ALA A 95 1.61 -7.84 -0.60
C ALA A 95 2.72 -7.36 0.35
N GLN A 96 3.95 -7.22 -0.14
CA GLN A 96 5.07 -6.67 0.64
C GLN A 96 4.86 -5.19 0.96
N ALA A 97 4.34 -4.41 0.00
CA ALA A 97 4.00 -3.01 0.22
C ALA A 97 2.91 -2.85 1.29
N GLU A 98 1.85 -3.67 1.23
CA GLU A 98 0.75 -3.68 2.21
C GLU A 98 1.23 -4.05 3.62
N LEU A 99 2.11 -5.05 3.74
CA LEU A 99 2.74 -5.41 5.02
C LEU A 99 3.60 -4.26 5.56
N THR A 100 4.39 -3.62 4.68
CA THR A 100 5.25 -2.50 5.08
C THR A 100 4.42 -1.31 5.53
N GLU A 101 3.31 -1.02 4.86
CA GLU A 101 2.39 0.06 5.24
C GLU A 101 1.71 -0.24 6.57
N THR A 102 1.25 -1.47 6.78
CA THR A 102 0.63 -1.88 8.05
C THR A 102 1.63 -1.78 9.20
N ASN A 103 2.87 -2.23 8.99
CA ASN A 103 3.95 -2.11 9.98
C ASN A 103 4.31 -0.65 10.27
N LEU A 104 4.36 0.21 9.24
CA LEU A 104 4.58 1.64 9.41
C LEU A 104 3.44 2.29 10.22
N ARG A 105 2.18 1.92 9.95
CA ARG A 105 1.04 2.40 10.73
C ARG A 105 1.07 1.92 12.18
N LYS A 106 1.50 0.69 12.44
CA LYS A 106 1.74 0.18 13.80
C LYS A 106 2.85 0.95 14.51
N ALA A 107 4.00 1.12 13.86
CA ALA A 107 5.14 1.86 14.42
C ALA A 107 4.82 3.33 14.72
N ASN A 108 3.95 3.94 13.92
CA ASN A 108 3.46 5.30 14.16
C ASN A 108 2.31 5.37 15.19
N GLY A 109 1.94 4.26 15.84
CA GLY A 109 0.88 4.21 16.85
C GLY A 109 -0.55 4.34 16.30
N ALA A 110 -0.76 4.26 14.98
CA ALA A 110 -2.08 4.37 14.37
C ALA A 110 -2.86 3.05 14.36
N LEU A 111 -2.20 1.92 14.61
CA LEU A 111 -2.81 0.60 14.69
C LEU A 111 -2.35 -0.12 15.95
N VAL A 112 -3.30 -0.70 16.68
CA VAL A 112 -3.10 -1.53 17.88
C VAL A 112 -3.85 -2.84 17.72
N GLU A 113 -3.37 -3.89 18.40
CA GLU A 113 -4.04 -5.18 18.42
C GLU A 113 -5.32 -5.14 19.26
N VAL A 114 -6.44 -5.55 18.68
CA VAL A 114 -7.77 -5.47 19.32
C VAL A 114 -7.81 -6.30 20.61
N ASP A 115 -7.22 -7.50 20.60
CA ASP A 115 -7.21 -8.40 21.76
C ASP A 115 -6.54 -7.77 22.98
N ILE A 116 -5.53 -6.92 22.78
CA ILE A 116 -4.82 -6.22 23.86
C ILE A 116 -5.69 -5.09 24.41
N VAL A 117 -6.32 -4.30 23.53
CA VAL A 117 -7.21 -3.21 23.94
C VAL A 117 -8.41 -3.77 24.72
N ASP A 118 -8.99 -4.88 24.27
CA ASP A 118 -10.10 -5.53 24.95
C ASP A 118 -9.70 -6.03 26.35
N GLN A 119 -8.53 -6.66 26.46
CA GLN A 119 -8.00 -7.12 27.76
C GLN A 119 -7.74 -5.94 28.70
N ALA A 120 -7.08 -4.89 28.22
CA ALA A 120 -6.80 -3.69 28.99
C ALA A 120 -8.08 -2.97 29.41
N ALA A 121 -9.07 -2.86 28.52
CA ALA A 121 -10.37 -2.26 28.83
C ALA A 121 -11.15 -3.07 29.87
N PHE A 122 -11.12 -4.40 29.78
CA PHE A 122 -11.77 -5.27 30.75
C PHE A 122 -11.08 -5.18 32.13
N ALA A 123 -9.75 -5.15 32.15
CA ALA A 123 -8.96 -4.98 33.37
C ALA A 123 -9.26 -3.63 34.04
N ALA A 124 -9.22 -2.53 33.27
CA ALA A 124 -9.55 -1.19 33.75
C ALA A 124 -10.98 -1.11 34.30
N GLY A 125 -11.97 -1.67 33.60
CA GLY A 125 -13.36 -1.71 34.05
C GLY A 125 -13.53 -2.48 35.37
N ARG A 126 -12.82 -3.62 35.50
CA ARG A 126 -12.80 -4.39 36.75
C ARG A 126 -12.19 -3.58 37.90
N MET A 127 -11.05 -2.93 37.66
CA MET A 127 -10.38 -2.10 38.67
C MET A 127 -11.29 -0.98 39.17
N ILE A 128 -11.91 -0.21 38.25
CA ILE A 128 -12.85 0.87 38.60
C ILE A 128 -14.00 0.33 39.46
N ARG A 129 -14.60 -0.79 39.03
CA ARG A 129 -15.70 -1.42 39.78
C ARG A 129 -15.27 -1.80 41.19
N ASP A 130 -14.12 -2.47 41.31
CA ASP A 130 -13.63 -2.97 42.60
C ASP A 130 -13.29 -1.80 43.54
N GLN A 131 -12.76 -0.68 43.04
CA GLN A 131 -12.53 0.54 43.82
C GLN A 131 -13.83 1.23 44.28
N VAL A 132 -14.82 1.37 43.39
CA VAL A 132 -16.12 1.97 43.74
C VAL A 132 -16.85 1.12 44.77
N LEU A 133 -16.83 -0.20 44.64
CA LEU A 133 -17.46 -1.13 45.60
C LEU A 133 -16.71 -1.21 46.94
N ALA A 134 -15.45 -0.77 47.01
CA ALA A 134 -14.71 -0.66 48.27
C ALA A 134 -15.11 0.57 49.10
N LEU A 135 -15.63 1.63 48.47
CA LEU A 135 -15.98 2.88 49.15
C LEU A 135 -16.95 2.73 50.32
N PRO A 136 -18.07 1.98 50.23
CA PRO A 136 -19.01 1.87 51.34
C PRO A 136 -18.37 1.35 52.62
N ALA A 137 -17.47 0.36 52.53
CA ALA A 137 -16.78 -0.20 53.68
C ALA A 137 -15.79 0.82 54.30
N GLN A 138 -15.18 1.67 53.48
CA GLN A 138 -14.25 2.71 53.93
C GLN A 138 -14.98 3.90 54.56
N LEU A 139 -16.11 4.31 53.99
CA LEU A 139 -16.86 5.48 54.43
C LEU A 139 -17.82 5.18 55.59
N ALA A 140 -18.27 3.93 55.76
CA ALA A 140 -19.19 3.53 56.83
C ALA A 140 -18.79 4.03 58.23
N PRO A 141 -17.54 3.83 58.72
CA PRO A 141 -17.15 4.32 60.05
C PRO A 141 -17.16 5.85 60.14
N GLU A 142 -16.72 6.55 59.09
CA GLU A 142 -16.67 8.02 59.06
C GLU A 142 -18.08 8.63 59.07
N ILE A 143 -18.98 8.10 58.23
CA ILE A 143 -20.35 8.58 58.10
C ILE A 143 -21.17 8.22 59.35
N SER A 144 -20.89 7.10 60.01
CA SER A 144 -21.62 6.67 61.21
C SER A 144 -21.55 7.67 62.37
N ALA A 145 -20.50 8.50 62.42
CA ALA A 145 -20.31 9.52 63.44
C ALA A 145 -20.98 10.86 63.11
N ILE A 146 -21.55 11.01 61.91
CA ILE A 146 -22.08 12.28 61.39
C ILE A 146 -23.61 12.21 61.37
N SER A 147 -24.27 13.25 61.87
CA SER A 147 -25.74 13.36 61.88
C SER A 147 -26.29 14.34 60.85
N ASP A 148 -25.45 15.21 60.27
CA ASP A 148 -25.86 16.16 59.25
C ASP A 148 -25.87 15.52 57.85
N THR A 149 -27.05 15.42 57.24
CA THR A 149 -27.25 14.85 55.91
C THR A 149 -26.40 15.54 54.83
N TRP A 150 -26.28 16.88 54.89
CA TRP A 150 -25.52 17.61 53.87
C TRP A 150 -24.03 17.26 53.92
N GLN A 151 -23.48 17.14 55.12
CA GLN A 151 -22.10 16.71 55.31
C GLN A 151 -21.87 15.28 54.82
N ILE A 152 -22.82 14.35 55.06
CA ILE A 152 -22.75 12.97 54.58
C ILE A 152 -22.72 12.93 53.05
N GLU A 153 -23.65 13.61 52.38
CA GLU A 153 -23.69 13.69 50.91
C GLU A 153 -22.39 14.26 50.34
N ARG A 154 -21.86 15.33 50.97
CA ARG A 154 -20.59 15.95 50.54
C ARG A 154 -19.42 14.98 50.64
N ILE A 155 -19.34 14.19 51.72
CA ILE A 155 -18.27 13.20 51.91
C ILE A 155 -18.36 12.10 50.84
N ILE A 156 -19.57 11.55 50.63
CA ILE A 156 -19.79 10.50 49.61
C ILE A 156 -19.43 11.02 48.21
N ALA A 157 -19.92 12.21 47.85
CA ALA A 157 -19.66 12.80 46.53
C ALA A 157 -18.17 13.09 46.32
N SER A 158 -17.48 13.59 47.36
CA SER A 158 -16.04 13.85 47.32
C SER A 158 -15.25 12.55 47.15
N ALA A 159 -15.60 11.51 47.90
CA ALA A 159 -14.95 10.21 47.83
C ALA A 159 -15.14 9.52 46.47
N LEU A 160 -16.37 9.56 45.92
CA LEU A 160 -16.67 9.05 44.58
C LEU A 160 -15.85 9.78 43.52
N ARG A 161 -15.83 11.12 43.54
CA ARG A 161 -15.06 11.90 42.56
C ARG A 161 -13.58 11.54 42.63
N ARG A 162 -13.01 11.50 43.84
CA ARG A 162 -11.61 11.13 44.04
C ARG A 162 -11.30 9.75 43.48
N VAL A 163 -12.10 8.74 43.80
CA VAL A 163 -11.87 7.37 43.31
C VAL A 163 -11.97 7.30 41.79
N LEU A 164 -12.94 7.97 41.18
CA LEU A 164 -13.09 7.98 39.73
C LEU A 164 -11.93 8.71 39.04
N ASP A 165 -11.43 9.82 39.61
CA ASP A 165 -10.27 10.56 39.09
C ASP A 165 -8.98 9.73 39.23
N ASP A 166 -8.79 9.06 40.37
CA ASP A 166 -7.67 8.14 40.60
C ASP A 166 -7.72 6.98 39.59
N ALA A 167 -8.90 6.37 39.39
CA ALA A 167 -9.09 5.27 38.45
C ALA A 167 -8.88 5.69 36.99
N ALA A 168 -9.33 6.90 36.60
CA ALA A 168 -9.10 7.46 35.28
C ALA A 168 -7.61 7.68 35.03
N SER A 169 -6.89 8.20 36.02
CA SER A 169 -5.44 8.43 35.92
C SER A 169 -4.65 7.12 35.82
N MET A 170 -5.01 6.11 36.62
CA MET A 170 -4.38 4.79 36.61
C MET A 170 -4.64 4.04 35.30
N SER A 171 -5.89 4.01 34.84
CA SER A 171 -6.26 3.34 33.59
C SER A 171 -5.59 3.98 32.38
N ALA A 172 -5.50 5.32 32.31
CA ALA A 172 -4.77 6.01 31.24
C ALA A 172 -3.29 5.59 31.18
N ALA A 173 -2.62 5.51 32.33
CA ALA A 173 -1.22 5.06 32.39
C ALA A 173 -1.06 3.59 31.99
N GLU A 174 -2.00 2.73 32.38
CA GLU A 174 -1.99 1.30 32.02
C GLU A 174 -2.22 1.09 30.51
N PHE A 175 -3.12 1.84 29.89
CA PHE A 175 -3.31 1.81 28.44
C PHE A 175 -2.07 2.29 27.69
N GLU A 176 -1.43 3.36 28.13
CA GLU A 176 -0.19 3.87 27.52
C GLU A 176 0.93 2.82 27.61
N GLN A 177 1.09 2.16 28.76
CA GLN A 177 2.04 1.05 28.92
C GLN A 177 1.71 -0.14 28.02
N ALA A 178 0.44 -0.54 27.93
CA ALA A 178 0.00 -1.66 27.09
C ALA A 178 0.28 -1.40 25.59
N ILE A 179 0.12 -0.15 25.14
CA ILE A 179 0.41 0.26 23.76
C ILE A 179 1.93 0.24 23.51
N HIS A 180 2.74 0.76 24.43
CA HIS A 180 4.20 0.82 24.27
C HIS A 180 4.90 -0.53 24.37
N LEU A 181 4.33 -1.53 25.06
CA LEU A 181 4.91 -2.86 25.13
C LEU A 181 4.88 -3.62 23.78
N GLN A 182 4.11 -3.13 22.80
CA GLN A 182 3.95 -3.73 21.47
C GLN A 182 4.75 -3.03 20.35
N SER A 183 5.27 -1.81 20.59
CA SER A 183 6.12 -1.07 19.61
C SER A 183 7.56 -1.55 19.65
#